data_AF-A0A4R6RYR4-F1
#
_entry.id   AF-A0A4R6RYR4-F1
#
_cell.length_a   1.000
_cell.length_b   1.000
_cell.length_c   1.000
_cell.angle_alpha   90.00
_cell.angle_beta   90.00
_cell.angle_gamma   90.00
#
_symmetry.space_group_name_H-M   'P 1'
#
loop_
_entity.id
_entity.type
_entity.pdbx_description
1 polymer ?
#
loop_
_entity_poly.entity_id
_entity_poly.type
_entity_poly.pdbx_seq_one_letter_code
_entity_poly.pdbx_strand_id
1 'polypeptide(L)'
;MAKYSEEFRNDAVALVRQGATQSQICKDLGISKSALSKWVTDADRTERGLPLAAEVSREEDAQIRELIKRNRLLEQENEVLRRAAAYLSQIHITPPK
;
A
#
# COMPACT_ATOMS: atom_id res chain seq x y z
N MET A 1 18.80 14.81 -16.58
CA MET A 1 19.61 14.09 -15.57
C MET A 1 18.78 13.94 -14.31
N ALA A 2 18.52 12.72 -13.86
CA ALA A 2 17.95 12.50 -12.53
C ALA A 2 18.98 12.98 -11.49
N LYS A 3 18.57 13.85 -10.57
CA LYS A 3 19.45 14.48 -9.56
C LYS A 3 20.04 13.47 -8.55
N TYR A 4 19.45 12.27 -8.47
CA TYR A 4 19.83 11.21 -7.55
C TYR A 4 19.76 9.85 -8.27
N SER A 5 20.72 8.95 -7.99
CA SER A 5 20.71 7.59 -8.53
C SER A 5 19.53 6.78 -7.97
N GLU A 6 19.23 5.65 -8.59
CA GLU A 6 18.20 4.73 -8.08
C GLU A 6 18.63 4.07 -6.77
N GLU A 7 19.89 3.61 -6.70
CA GLU A 7 20.50 3.04 -5.49
C GLU A 7 20.38 3.99 -4.29
N PHE A 8 20.73 5.26 -4.47
CA PHE A 8 20.63 6.26 -3.42
C PHE A 8 19.19 6.45 -2.91
N ARG A 9 18.20 6.41 -3.82
CA ARG A 9 16.79 6.50 -3.44
C ARG A 9 16.34 5.26 -2.68
N ASN A 10 16.77 4.08 -3.12
CA ASN A 10 16.46 2.81 -2.47
C ASN A 10 17.06 2.74 -1.06
N ASP A 11 18.31 3.17 -0.88
CA ASP A 11 18.96 3.24 0.43
C ASP A 11 18.24 4.22 1.37
N ALA A 12 17.87 5.40 0.87
CA ALA A 12 17.12 6.37 1.66
C ALA A 12 15.75 5.83 2.11
N VAL A 13 15.05 5.10 1.22
CA VAL A 13 13.79 4.42 1.56
C VAL A 13 14.04 3.29 2.57
N ALA A 14 15.12 2.52 2.44
CA ALA A 14 15.49 1.47 3.37
C ALA A 14 15.73 2.01 4.79
N LEU A 15 16.38 3.17 4.94
CA LEU A 15 16.57 3.83 6.23
C LEU A 15 15.23 4.20 6.88
N VAL A 16 14.25 4.70 6.11
CA VAL A 16 12.90 4.97 6.62
C VAL A 16 12.24 3.68 7.12
N ARG A 17 12.36 2.59 6.35
CA ARG A 17 11.81 1.27 6.70
C ARG A 17 12.46 0.65 7.94
N GLN A 18 13.72 0.97 8.20
CA GLN A 18 14.45 0.58 9.42
C GLN A 18 14.04 1.39 10.66
N GLY A 19 13.14 2.38 10.51
CA GLY A 19 12.57 3.14 11.61
C GLY A 19 13.18 4.52 11.83
N ALA A 20 14.14 4.95 11.00
CA ALA A 20 14.66 6.30 11.07
C ALA A 20 13.61 7.33 10.60
N THR A 21 13.54 8.47 11.30
CA THR A 21 12.56 9.50 10.95
C THR A 21 12.95 10.19 9.64
N GLN A 22 11.98 10.47 8.78
CA GLN A 22 12.22 11.19 7.52
C GLN A 22 12.92 12.54 7.74
N SER A 23 12.62 13.24 8.85
CA SER A 23 13.27 14.51 9.16
C SER A 23 14.76 14.37 9.44
N GLN A 24 15.18 13.28 10.09
CA GLN A 24 16.58 13.02 10.39
C GLN A 24 17.33 12.69 9.09
N ILE A 25 16.79 11.76 8.32
CA ILE A 25 17.34 11.34 7.01
C ILE A 25 17.48 12.54 6.06
N CYS A 26 16.48 13.43 6.00
CA CYS A 26 16.55 14.63 5.16
C CYS A 26 17.71 15.56 5.55
N LYS A 27 17.98 15.72 6.85
CA LYS A 27 19.10 16.54 7.33
C LYS A 27 20.44 15.88 7.02
N ASP A 28 20.56 14.59 7.28
CA ASP A 28 21.81 13.84 7.11
C ASP A 28 22.20 13.69 5.64
N LEU A 29 21.22 13.46 4.77
CA LEU A 29 21.44 13.28 3.33
C LEU A 29 21.33 14.60 2.52
N GLY A 30 20.95 15.70 3.15
CA GLY A 30 20.78 17.00 2.48
C GLY A 30 19.66 17.02 1.42
N ILE A 31 18.62 16.20 1.58
CA ILE A 31 17.51 16.07 0.63
C ILE A 31 16.23 16.75 1.15
N SER A 32 15.33 17.11 0.23
CA SER A 32 14.04 17.67 0.64
C SER A 32 13.11 16.57 1.17
N LYS A 33 12.31 16.93 2.19
CA LYS A 33 11.27 16.04 2.74
C LYS A 33 10.27 15.59 1.68
N SER A 34 9.93 16.47 0.73
CA SER A 34 9.03 16.14 -0.38
C SER A 34 9.62 15.07 -1.31
N ALA A 35 10.92 15.11 -1.59
CA ALA A 35 11.59 14.10 -2.42
C ALA A 35 11.60 12.75 -1.70
N LEU A 36 12.02 12.71 -0.42
CA LEU A 36 12.03 11.48 0.36
C LEU A 36 10.63 10.88 0.51
N SER A 37 9.63 11.70 0.83
CA SER A 37 8.24 11.25 0.94
C SER A 37 7.72 10.67 -0.37
N LYS A 38 8.12 11.26 -1.52
CA LYS A 38 7.76 10.72 -2.83
C LYS A 38 8.41 9.37 -3.07
N TRP A 39 9.70 9.21 -2.80
CA TRP A 39 10.39 7.93 -3.00
C TRP A 39 9.81 6.81 -2.14
N VAL A 40 9.47 7.11 -0.89
CA VAL A 40 8.79 6.14 -0.01
C VAL A 40 7.44 5.75 -0.59
N THR A 41 6.63 6.73 -1.02
CA THR A 41 5.31 6.44 -1.61
C THR A 41 5.40 5.66 -2.91
N ASP A 42 6.39 5.98 -3.76
CA ASP A 42 6.64 5.30 -5.03
C ASP A 42 7.08 3.84 -4.77
N ALA A 43 7.98 3.61 -3.82
CA ALA A 43 8.40 2.27 -3.41
C ALA A 43 7.22 1.43 -2.88
N ASP A 44 6.37 2.01 -2.03
CA ASP A 44 5.19 1.34 -1.49
C ASP A 44 4.15 1.01 -2.58
N ARG A 45 4.05 1.84 -3.63
CA ARG A 45 3.21 1.53 -4.80
C ARG A 45 3.77 0.37 -5.60
N THR A 46 5.06 0.39 -5.92
CA THR A 46 5.72 -0.68 -6.66
C THR A 46 5.60 -2.02 -5.95
N GLU A 47 5.78 -2.05 -4.62
CA GLU A 47 5.61 -3.26 -3.81
C GLU A 47 4.17 -3.82 -3.85
N ARG A 48 3.18 -2.93 -4.00
CA ARG A 48 1.77 -3.29 -4.20
C ARG A 48 1.41 -3.62 -5.66
N GLY A 49 2.38 -3.61 -6.58
CA GLY A 49 2.14 -3.80 -8.01
C GLY A 49 1.35 -2.66 -8.66
N LEU A 50 1.36 -1.47 -8.06
CA LEU A 50 0.67 -0.28 -8.58
C LEU A 50 1.62 0.57 -9.43
N PRO A 51 1.11 1.23 -10.49
CA PRO A 51 1.91 2.16 -11.27
C PRO A 51 2.33 3.38 -10.42
N LEU A 52 3.47 3.98 -10.78
CA LEU A 52 3.92 5.19 -10.11
C LEU A 52 2.94 6.32 -10.38
N ALA A 53 2.76 7.23 -9.42
CA ALA A 53 1.84 8.35 -9.58
C ALA A 53 2.22 9.29 -10.74
N ALA A 54 3.47 9.23 -11.22
CA ALA A 54 3.94 9.98 -12.37
C ALA A 54 3.64 9.29 -13.73
N GLU A 55 3.28 8.01 -13.72
CA GLU A 55 3.02 7.21 -14.93
C GLU A 55 1.53 7.20 -15.33
N VAL A 56 0.66 7.73 -14.47
CA VAL A 56 -0.79 7.75 -14.66
C VAL A 56 -1.33 9.17 -14.58
N SER A 57 -2.43 9.44 -15.29
CA SER A 57 -3.17 10.69 -15.14
C SER A 57 -3.79 10.81 -13.74
N ARG A 58 -4.17 12.04 -13.36
CA ARG A 58 -4.87 12.29 -12.09
C ARG A 58 -6.21 11.55 -12.01
N GLU A 59 -6.92 11.46 -13.13
CA GLU A 59 -8.20 10.76 -13.24
C GLU A 59 -8.00 9.25 -13.06
N GLU A 60 -6.98 8.69 -13.71
CA GLU A 60 -6.61 7.27 -13.59
C GLU A 60 -6.18 6.95 -12.15
N ASP A 61 -5.37 7.79 -11.52
CA ASP A 61 -4.95 7.62 -10.13
C ASP A 61 -6.14 7.72 -9.14
N ALA A 62 -7.12 8.57 -9.43
CA ALA A 62 -8.36 8.63 -8.66
C ALA A 62 -9.18 7.34 -8.82
N GLN A 63 -9.27 6.80 -10.04
CA GLN A 63 -9.95 5.53 -10.31
C GLN A 63 -9.24 4.36 -9.62
N ILE A 64 -7.91 4.28 -9.66
CA ILE A 64 -7.13 3.26 -8.95
C ILE A 64 -7.45 3.28 -7.46
N ARG A 65 -7.47 4.46 -6.84
CA ARG A 65 -7.81 4.60 -5.41
C ARG A 65 -9.23 4.14 -5.09
N GLU A 66 -10.19 4.49 -5.94
CA GLU A 66 -11.58 4.07 -5.76
C GLU A 66 -11.74 2.55 -5.93
N LEU A 67 -11.08 1.96 -6.92
CA LEU A 67 -11.08 0.52 -7.16
C LEU A 67 -10.46 -0.26 -5.98
N ILE A 68 -9.34 0.21 -5.43
CA ILE A 68 -8.72 -0.38 -4.23
C ILE A 68 -9.69 -0.35 -3.05
N LYS A 69 -10.36 0.80 -2.83
CA LYS A 69 -11.34 0.94 -1.74
C LYS A 69 -12.53 0.00 -1.91
N ARG A 70 -13.07 -0.08 -3.13
CA ARG A 70 -14.19 -0.97 -3.44
C ARG A 70 -13.80 -2.44 -3.31
N ASN A 71 -12.62 -2.83 -3.77
CA ASN A 71 -12.13 -4.19 -3.65
C ASN A 71 -12.01 -4.61 -2.18
N ARG A 72 -11.42 -3.76 -1.33
CA ARG A 72 -11.35 -4.00 0.13
C ARG A 72 -12.74 -4.18 0.76
N LEU A 73 -13.72 -3.38 0.37
CA LEU A 73 -15.09 -3.52 0.88
C LEU A 73 -15.70 -4.87 0.46
N LEU A 74 -15.55 -5.23 -0.81
CA LEU A 74 -16.04 -6.51 -1.33
C LEU A 74 -15.36 -7.71 -0.65
N GLU A 75 -14.07 -7.62 -0.35
CA GLU A 75 -13.36 -8.67 0.41
C GLU A 75 -13.94 -8.83 1.82
N GLN A 76 -14.24 -7.73 2.51
CA GLN A 76 -14.87 -7.75 3.83
C GLN A 76 -16.28 -8.35 3.79
N GLU A 77 -17.09 -7.94 2.82
CA GLU A 77 -18.44 -8.48 2.62
C GLU A 77 -18.39 -9.99 2.32
N ASN A 78 -17.49 -10.41 1.44
CA ASN A 78 -17.27 -11.83 1.15
C ASN A 78 -16.85 -12.61 2.39
N GLU A 79 -15.98 -12.06 3.23
CA GLU A 79 -15.56 -12.71 4.47
C GLU A 79 -16.73 -12.91 5.44
N VAL A 80 -17.61 -11.92 5.57
CA VAL A 80 -18.83 -12.03 6.38
C VAL A 80 -19.75 -13.13 5.81
N LEU A 81 -19.96 -13.15 4.50
CA LEU A 81 -20.79 -14.16 3.84
C LEU A 81 -20.23 -15.58 4.03
N ARG A 82 -18.90 -15.77 3.89
CA ARG A 82 -18.25 -17.06 4.12
C ARG A 82 -18.43 -17.54 5.56
N ARG A 83 -18.29 -16.66 6.54
CA ARG A 83 -18.52 -16.98 7.96
C ARG A 83 -19.96 -17.38 8.23
N ALA A 84 -20.93 -16.65 7.66
CA ALA A 84 -22.35 -16.97 7.79
C ALA A 84 -22.68 -18.35 7.17
N ALA A 85 -22.16 -18.64 5.99
CA ALA A 85 -22.33 -19.94 5.33
C ALA A 85 -21.71 -21.08 6.14
N ALA A 86 -20.51 -20.89 6.69
CA ALA A 86 -19.86 -21.87 7.54
C ALA A 86 -20.67 -22.16 8.82
N TYR A 87 -21.22 -21.11 9.46
CA TYR A 87 -22.09 -21.26 10.63
C TYR A 87 -23.37 -22.04 10.30
N LEU A 88 -24.04 -21.72 9.19
CA LEU A 88 -25.26 -22.41 8.76
C LEU A 88 -25.00 -23.89 8.43
N SER A 89 -23.84 -24.21 7.86
CA SER A 89 -23.44 -25.59 7.57
C SER A 89 -23.22 -26.40 8.86
N GLN A 90 -22.69 -25.79 9.92
CA GLN A 90 -22.49 -26.47 11.21
C GLN A 90 -23.82 -26.82 11.90
N ILE A 91 -24.82 -25.93 11.83
CA ILE A 91 -26.17 -26.17 12.40
C ILE A 91 -26.81 -27.44 11.81
N HIS A 92 -26.60 -27.70 10.52
CA HIS A 92 -27.15 -28.87 9.84
C HIS A 92 -26.40 -30.18 10.12
N ILE A 93 -25.21 -30.15 10.75
CA ILE A 93 -24.38 -31.34 11.03
C ILE A 93 -24.54 -31.84 12.48
N THR A 94 -25.04 -31.01 13.40
CA THR A 94 -25.42 -31.46 14.75
C THR A 94 -26.84 -32.06 14.74
N PRO A 95 -27.02 -33.39 14.87
CA PRO A 95 -28.34 -33.97 15.02
C PRO A 95 -28.96 -33.52 16.36
N PRO A 96 -30.27 -33.23 16.41
CA PRO A 96 -30.96 -32.98 17.67
C PRO A 96 -30.87 -34.22 18.57
N LYS A 97 -30.60 -34.00 19.86
CA LYS A 97 -30.56 -35.05 20.90
C LYS A 97 -31.94 -35.65 21.16
#